data_AF-A0A248LI99-F1
#
_entry.id   AF-A0A248LI99-F1
#
_cell.length_a   1.000
_cell.length_b   1.000
_cell.length_c   1.000
_cell.angle_alpha   90.00
_cell.angle_beta   90.00
_cell.angle_gamma   90.00
#
_symmetry.space_group_name_H-M   'P 1'
#
loop_
_entity.id
_entity.type
_entity.pdbx_description
1 polymer ?
#
loop_
_entity_poly.entity_id
_entity_poly.type
_entity_poly.pdbx_seq_one_letter_code
_entity_poly.pdbx_strand_id
1 'polypeptide(L)'
;MSATDILSHQHRACDTLFAACESAVRTQDWNRAQVVFASFRQNMERHFSIEELVLFPAYESASGSSMGPTRMMRIEHQDMRDLMDDIEAALAARQLAAFLGQNDTLLILMQQHNMKEECVLYPVCEKLLPDMGALIEESCAR
;
A
#
# COMPACT_ATOMS: atom_id res chain seq x y z
N MET A 1 0.26 13.17 -14.96
CA MET A 1 -0.91 12.29 -14.69
C MET A 1 -1.68 12.92 -13.53
N SER A 2 -2.94 12.58 -13.25
CA SER A 2 -3.54 13.10 -11.99
C SER A 2 -2.84 12.48 -10.77
N ALA A 3 -2.96 13.10 -9.60
CA ALA A 3 -2.45 12.53 -8.36
C ALA A 3 -3.06 11.14 -8.10
N THR A 4 -4.39 11.03 -8.27
CA THR A 4 -5.14 9.78 -8.18
C THR A 4 -4.59 8.73 -9.15
N ASP A 5 -4.34 9.08 -10.41
CA ASP A 5 -3.76 8.13 -11.38
C ASP A 5 -2.39 7.60 -10.95
N ILE A 6 -1.55 8.45 -10.36
CA ILE A 6 -0.21 8.08 -9.86
C ILE A 6 -0.33 7.08 -8.71
N LEU A 7 -1.15 7.41 -7.70
CA LEU A 7 -1.32 6.58 -6.51
C LEU A 7 -2.00 5.24 -6.86
N SER A 8 -3.07 5.26 -7.67
CA SER A 8 -3.70 4.04 -8.18
C SER A 8 -2.77 3.21 -9.07
N HIS A 9 -1.82 3.82 -9.78
CA HIS A 9 -0.81 3.07 -10.49
C HIS A 9 0.17 2.37 -9.53
N GLN A 10 0.51 2.98 -8.39
CA GLN A 10 1.31 2.32 -7.35
C GLN A 10 0.57 1.12 -6.75
N HIS A 11 -0.74 1.24 -6.46
CA HIS A 11 -1.57 0.11 -6.04
C HIS A 11 -1.49 -1.07 -7.02
N ARG A 12 -1.72 -0.82 -8.32
CA ARG A 12 -1.65 -1.87 -9.35
C ARG A 12 -0.26 -2.50 -9.47
N ALA A 13 0.80 -1.72 -9.27
CA ALA A 13 2.16 -2.23 -9.28
C ALA A 13 2.41 -3.16 -8.07
N CYS A 14 1.92 -2.79 -6.89
CA CYS A 14 1.93 -3.65 -5.71
C CYS A 14 1.13 -4.94 -5.94
N ASP A 15 -0.10 -4.85 -6.45
CA ASP A 15 -0.93 -6.03 -6.76
C ASP A 15 -0.23 -7.00 -7.71
N THR A 16 0.45 -6.47 -8.73
CA THR A 16 1.20 -7.28 -9.72
C THR A 16 2.35 -8.04 -9.06
N LEU A 17 3.13 -7.36 -8.19
CA LEU A 17 4.23 -8.00 -7.46
C LEU A 17 3.70 -9.02 -6.45
N PHE A 18 2.61 -8.70 -5.75
CA PHE A 18 2.00 -9.59 -4.78
C PHE A 18 1.50 -10.89 -5.42
N ALA A 19 0.78 -10.80 -6.54
CA ALA A 19 0.36 -11.96 -7.32
C ALA A 19 1.55 -12.78 -7.87
N ALA A 20 2.64 -12.12 -8.26
CA ALA A 20 3.85 -12.80 -8.70
C ALA A 20 4.56 -13.54 -7.55
N CYS A 21 4.55 -13.00 -6.32
CA CYS A 21 5.04 -13.68 -5.13
C CYS A 21 4.22 -14.96 -4.84
N GLU A 22 2.90 -14.84 -4.82
CA GLU A 22 2.00 -15.97 -4.60
C GLU A 22 2.22 -17.07 -5.67
N SER A 23 2.37 -16.67 -6.94
CA SER A 23 2.68 -17.60 -8.03
C SER A 23 3.99 -18.35 -7.82
N ALA A 24 5.06 -17.65 -7.40
CA ALA A 24 6.35 -18.26 -7.11
C ALA A 24 6.27 -19.26 -5.94
N VAL A 25 5.50 -18.94 -4.89
CA VAL A 25 5.25 -19.88 -3.78
C VAL A 25 4.52 -21.14 -4.27
N ARG A 26 3.49 -20.99 -5.12
CA ARG A 26 2.76 -22.13 -5.69
C ARG A 26 3.64 -23.06 -6.53
N THR A 27 4.64 -22.51 -7.23
CA THR A 27 5.63 -23.29 -7.99
C THR A 27 6.84 -23.72 -7.14
N GLN A 28 6.79 -23.51 -5.81
CA GLN A 28 7.87 -23.81 -4.86
C GLN A 28 9.20 -23.09 -5.15
N ASP A 29 9.17 -21.99 -5.89
CA ASP A 29 10.34 -21.13 -6.12
C ASP A 29 10.44 -20.08 -5.00
N TRP A 30 10.85 -20.56 -3.82
CA TRP A 30 10.94 -19.74 -2.60
C TRP A 30 11.94 -18.59 -2.73
N ASN A 31 13.01 -18.78 -3.50
CA ASN A 31 14.00 -17.73 -3.71
C ASN A 31 13.39 -16.59 -4.53
N ARG A 32 12.67 -16.92 -5.61
CA ARG A 32 11.93 -15.92 -6.39
C ARG A 32 10.84 -15.25 -5.56
N ALA A 33 10.11 -16.01 -4.75
CA ALA A 33 9.06 -15.46 -3.87
C ALA A 33 9.63 -14.40 -2.92
N GLN A 34 10.74 -14.69 -2.23
CA GLN A 34 11.41 -13.72 -1.34
C GLN A 34 11.85 -12.45 -2.07
N VAL A 35 12.45 -12.58 -3.27
CA VAL A 35 12.90 -11.43 -4.07
C VAL A 35 11.73 -10.54 -4.49
N VAL A 36 10.66 -11.16 -5.01
CA VAL A 36 9.48 -10.42 -5.47
C VAL A 36 8.74 -9.80 -4.29
N PHE A 37 8.62 -10.51 -3.16
CA PHE A 37 8.00 -10.00 -1.95
C PHE A 37 8.77 -8.79 -1.39
N ALA A 38 10.11 -8.82 -1.38
CA ALA A 38 10.91 -7.68 -0.96
C ALA A 38 10.65 -6.44 -1.84
N SER A 39 10.49 -6.62 -3.16
CA SER A 39 10.11 -5.53 -4.07
C SER A 39 8.69 -5.02 -3.81
N PHE A 40 7.73 -5.93 -3.55
CA PHE A 40 6.37 -5.56 -3.15
C PHE A 40 6.38 -4.70 -1.88
N ARG A 41 7.04 -5.18 -0.82
CA ARG A 41 7.15 -4.50 0.47
C ARG A 41 7.77 -3.12 0.33
N GLN A 42 8.88 -3.01 -0.43
CA GLN A 42 9.53 -1.73 -0.69
C GLN A 42 8.59 -0.73 -1.38
N ASN A 43 7.83 -1.18 -2.39
CA ASN A 43 6.90 -0.31 -3.10
C ASN A 43 5.72 0.11 -2.21
N MET A 44 5.20 -0.81 -1.40
CA MET A 44 4.12 -0.53 -0.46
C MET A 44 4.55 0.49 0.60
N GLU A 45 5.73 0.33 1.20
CA GLU A 45 6.24 1.29 2.18
C GLU A 45 6.51 2.67 1.56
N ARG A 46 6.98 2.71 0.31
CA ARG A 46 7.14 3.98 -0.41
C ARG A 46 5.80 4.66 -0.63
N HIS A 47 4.78 3.89 -1.02
CA HIS A 47 3.42 4.38 -1.19
C HIS A 47 2.87 4.95 0.13
N PHE A 48 2.90 4.18 1.21
CA PHE A 48 2.50 4.65 2.54
C PHE A 48 3.27 5.89 2.98
N SER A 49 4.56 5.98 2.70
CA SER A 49 5.37 7.15 3.06
C SER A 49 4.92 8.42 2.34
N ILE A 50 4.53 8.33 1.06
CA ILE A 50 3.98 9.47 0.32
C ILE A 50 2.68 9.93 1.00
N GLU A 51 1.83 9.00 1.39
CA GLU A 51 0.56 9.35 2.00
C GLU A 51 0.71 9.89 3.41
N GLU A 52 1.40 9.15 4.28
CA GLU A 52 1.53 9.46 5.70
C GLU A 52 2.32 10.73 5.97
N LEU A 53 3.33 11.02 5.15
CA LEU A 53 4.25 12.15 5.34
C LEU A 53 3.91 13.36 4.49
N VAL A 54 3.10 13.19 3.43
CA VAL A 54 2.82 14.27 2.48
C VAL A 54 1.33 14.50 2.28
N LEU A 55 0.58 13.51 1.79
CA LEU A 55 -0.83 13.69 1.45
C LEU A 55 -1.70 13.93 2.70
N PHE A 56 -1.58 13.07 3.71
CA PHE A 56 -2.40 13.13 4.92
C PHE A 56 -2.12 14.42 5.70
N PRO A 57 -0.86 14.85 5.95
CA PRO A 57 -0.61 16.15 6.59
C PRO A 57 -1.19 17.33 5.81
N ALA A 58 -1.09 17.35 4.48
CA ALA A 58 -1.67 18.40 3.65
C ALA A 58 -3.20 18.42 3.77
N TYR A 59 -3.84 17.26 3.70
CA TYR A 59 -5.28 17.11 3.87
C TYR A 59 -5.75 17.55 5.26
N GLU A 60 -5.06 17.13 6.32
CA GLU A 60 -5.39 17.46 7.71
C GLU A 60 -5.25 18.96 7.97
N SER A 61 -4.21 19.59 7.41
CA SER A 61 -4.02 21.03 7.47
C SER A 61 -5.13 21.79 6.74
N ALA A 62 -5.60 21.31 5.59
CA ALA A 62 -6.65 21.97 4.81
C ALA A 62 -8.06 21.74 5.39
N SER A 63 -8.33 20.55 5.93
CA SER A 63 -9.62 20.19 6.51
C SER A 63 -9.80 20.66 7.96
N GLY A 64 -8.70 20.97 8.66
CA GLY A 64 -8.73 21.37 10.07
C GLY A 64 -9.03 20.22 11.04
N SER A 65 -8.98 18.95 10.57
CA SER A 65 -9.19 17.77 11.40
C SER A 65 -8.17 16.68 11.06
N SER A 66 -7.40 16.27 12.07
CA SER A 66 -6.57 15.05 12.03
C SER A 66 -7.34 13.78 12.42
N MET A 67 -8.63 13.93 12.75
CA MET A 67 -9.53 12.84 13.07
C MET A 67 -10.37 12.49 11.84
N GLY A 68 -10.53 11.19 11.58
CA GLY A 68 -11.36 10.70 10.48
C GLY A 68 -10.57 9.79 9.51
N PRO A 69 -10.67 10.01 8.19
CA PRO A 69 -10.24 9.03 7.20
C PRO A 69 -8.73 8.75 7.24
N THR A 70 -7.88 9.77 7.40
CA THR A 70 -6.41 9.61 7.45
C THR A 70 -5.93 8.83 8.67
N ARG A 71 -6.62 8.94 9.82
CA ARG A 71 -6.30 8.11 11.00
C ARG A 71 -6.63 6.64 10.75
N MET A 72 -7.75 6.36 10.08
CA MET A 72 -8.13 5.00 9.73
C MET A 72 -7.13 4.38 8.74
N MET A 73 -6.69 5.15 7.73
CA MET A 73 -5.69 4.66 6.78
C MET A 73 -4.36 4.31 7.49
N ARG A 74 -3.87 5.15 8.40
CA ARG A 74 -2.65 4.84 9.18
C ARG A 74 -2.77 3.58 10.04
N ILE A 75 -3.95 3.30 10.60
CA ILE A 75 -4.18 2.06 11.35
C ILE A 75 -4.07 0.87 10.41
N GLU A 76 -4.69 0.93 9.24
CA GLU A 76 -4.63 -0.16 8.27
C GLU A 76 -3.25 -0.32 7.66
N HIS A 77 -2.49 0.76 7.44
CA HIS A 77 -1.10 0.65 7.04
C HIS A 77 -0.29 -0.12 8.08
N GLN A 78 -0.53 0.13 9.38
CA GLN A 78 0.11 -0.64 10.44
C GLN A 78 -0.31 -2.12 10.41
N ASP A 79 -1.60 -2.40 10.29
CA ASP A 79 -2.10 -3.78 10.18
C ASP A 79 -1.49 -4.51 8.96
N MET A 80 -1.33 -3.81 7.82
CA MET A 80 -0.66 -4.35 6.64
C MET A 80 0.84 -4.59 6.87
N ARG A 81 1.53 -3.70 7.60
CA ARG A 81 2.94 -3.88 7.96
C ARG A 81 3.15 -5.13 8.81
N ASP A 82 2.28 -5.34 9.80
CA ASP A 82 2.32 -6.52 10.66
C ASP A 82 2.11 -7.81 9.84
N LEU A 83 1.15 -7.81 8.90
CA LEU A 83 0.94 -8.92 7.97
C LEU A 83 2.14 -9.14 7.03
N MET A 84 2.79 -8.07 6.57
CA MET A 84 3.99 -8.17 5.74
C MET A 84 5.16 -8.79 6.49
N ASP A 85 5.33 -8.48 7.79
CA ASP A 85 6.32 -9.12 8.66
C ASP A 85 6.07 -10.62 8.80
N ASP A 86 4.81 -11.01 9.02
CA ASP A 86 4.42 -12.42 9.14
C ASP A 86 4.65 -13.19 7.83
N ILE A 87 4.33 -12.58 6.68
CA ILE A 87 4.59 -13.18 5.36
C ILE A 87 6.09 -13.34 5.12
N GLU A 88 6.90 -12.33 5.44
CA GLU A 88 8.35 -12.41 5.30
C GLU A 88 8.94 -13.56 6.13
N ALA A 89 8.49 -13.71 7.38
CA ALA A 89 8.88 -14.82 8.25
C ALA A 89 8.46 -16.18 7.67
N ALA A 90 7.23 -16.29 7.15
CA ALA A 90 6.74 -17.52 6.53
C ALA A 90 7.52 -17.89 5.25
N LEU A 91 7.90 -16.90 4.43
CA LEU A 91 8.73 -17.10 3.24
C LEU A 91 10.15 -17.53 3.60
N ALA A 92 10.74 -16.96 4.65
CA ALA A 92 12.06 -17.35 5.14
C ALA A 92 12.06 -18.80 5.68
N ALA A 93 11.01 -19.18 6.41
CA ALA A 93 10.82 -20.52 6.95
C ALA A 93 10.24 -21.53 5.95
N ARG A 94 9.88 -21.09 4.73
CA ARG A 94 9.22 -21.89 3.68
C ARG A 94 7.95 -22.59 4.17
N GLN A 95 7.18 -21.91 5.02
CA GLN A 95 5.95 -22.45 5.62
C GLN A 95 4.73 -22.11 4.76
N LEU A 96 4.38 -23.01 3.84
CA LEU A 96 3.29 -22.78 2.88
C LEU A 96 1.95 -22.42 3.55
N ALA A 97 1.54 -23.17 4.58
CA ALA A 97 0.25 -22.92 5.23
C ALA A 97 0.20 -21.56 5.93
N ALA A 98 1.29 -21.15 6.59
CA ALA A 98 1.39 -19.84 7.22
C ALA A 98 1.39 -18.72 6.16
N PHE A 99 2.17 -18.90 5.08
CA PHE A 99 2.19 -17.95 3.96
C PHE A 99 0.79 -17.74 3.39
N LEU A 100 0.05 -18.81 3.04
CA LEU A 100 -1.27 -18.69 2.42
C LEU A 100 -2.28 -17.96 3.31
N GLY A 101 -2.31 -18.29 4.61
CA GLY A 101 -3.24 -17.63 5.55
C GLY A 101 -3.01 -16.12 5.67
N GLN A 102 -1.74 -15.70 5.76
CA GLN A 102 -1.40 -14.28 5.85
C GLN A 102 -1.53 -13.56 4.51
N ASN A 103 -1.18 -14.24 3.42
CA ASN A 103 -1.33 -13.72 2.06
C ASN A 103 -2.79 -13.39 1.72
N ASP A 104 -3.72 -14.30 2.05
CA ASP A 104 -5.15 -14.09 1.81
C ASP A 104 -5.71 -12.92 2.65
N THR A 105 -5.28 -12.83 3.91
CA THR A 105 -5.68 -11.75 4.82
C THR A 105 -5.19 -10.39 4.30
N LEU A 106 -3.91 -10.31 3.91
CA LEU A 106 -3.33 -9.09 3.36
C LEU A 106 -3.98 -8.69 2.03
N LEU A 107 -4.28 -9.65 1.15
CA LEU A 107 -4.97 -9.39 -0.12
C LEU A 107 -6.32 -8.68 0.10
N ILE A 108 -7.14 -9.22 1.02
CA ILE A 108 -8.46 -8.65 1.32
C ILE A 108 -8.31 -7.25 1.91
N LEU A 109 -7.39 -7.08 2.86
CA LEU A 109 -7.16 -5.79 3.51
C LEU A 109 -6.70 -4.74 2.49
N MET A 110 -5.73 -5.06 1.62
CA MET A 110 -5.28 -4.18 0.54
C MET A 110 -6.42 -3.78 -0.38
N GLN A 111 -7.24 -4.73 -0.84
CA GLN A 111 -8.36 -4.41 -1.74
C GLN A 111 -9.38 -3.46 -1.10
N GLN A 112 -9.71 -3.70 0.18
CA GLN A 112 -10.64 -2.84 0.91
C GLN A 112 -10.05 -1.45 1.18
N HIS A 113 -8.76 -1.40 1.49
CA HIS A 113 -8.02 -0.18 1.70
C HIS A 113 -7.96 0.67 0.43
N ASN A 114 -7.43 0.11 -0.67
CA ASN A 114 -7.31 0.79 -1.96
C ASN A 114 -8.68 1.33 -2.43
N MET A 115 -9.76 0.57 -2.24
CA MET A 115 -11.11 1.02 -2.59
C MET A 115 -11.54 2.26 -1.81
N LYS A 116 -11.26 2.33 -0.50
CA LYS A 116 -11.61 3.52 0.30
C LYS A 116 -10.78 4.72 -0.11
N GLU A 117 -9.54 4.53 -0.47
CA GLU A 117 -8.70 5.63 -0.92
C GLU A 117 -9.16 6.16 -2.27
N GLU A 118 -9.24 5.28 -3.27
CA GLU A 118 -9.55 5.66 -4.66
C GLU A 118 -10.97 6.19 -4.82
N CYS A 119 -11.95 5.60 -4.11
CA CYS A 119 -13.35 5.98 -4.28
C CYS A 119 -13.83 7.04 -3.28
N VAL A 120 -13.11 7.27 -2.17
CA VAL A 120 -13.54 8.19 -1.11
C VAL A 120 -12.48 9.22 -0.78
N LEU A 121 -11.27 8.80 -0.36
CA LEU A 121 -10.28 9.73 0.16
C LEU A 121 -9.71 10.64 -0.93
N TYR A 122 -9.15 10.09 -2.00
CA TYR A 122 -8.51 10.86 -3.06
C TYR A 122 -9.47 11.88 -3.71
N PRO A 123 -10.74 11.55 -4.04
CA PRO A 123 -11.69 12.54 -4.55
C PRO A 123 -12.00 13.68 -3.58
N VAL A 124 -11.90 13.45 -2.27
CA VAL A 124 -12.06 14.51 -1.26
C VAL A 124 -10.77 15.34 -1.17
N CYS A 125 -9.61 14.70 -1.20
CA CYS A 125 -8.31 15.38 -1.22
C CYS A 125 -8.19 16.31 -2.45
N GLU A 126 -8.54 15.86 -3.64
CA GLU A 126 -8.48 16.67 -4.87
C GLU A 126 -9.36 17.93 -4.80
N LYS A 127 -10.51 17.85 -4.10
CA LYS A 127 -11.40 19.01 -3.90
C LYS A 127 -10.84 20.02 -2.91
N LEU A 128 -10.11 19.55 -1.89
CA LEU A 128 -9.56 20.39 -0.82
C LEU A 128 -8.14 20.90 -1.11
N LEU A 129 -7.41 20.19 -1.97
CA LEU A 129 -6.00 20.42 -2.30
C LEU A 129 -5.87 20.65 -3.81
N PRO A 130 -6.03 21.89 -4.30
CA PRO A 130 -5.87 22.21 -5.72
C PRO A 130 -4.52 21.79 -6.31
N ASP A 131 -3.49 21.75 -5.47
CA ASP A 131 -2.10 21.46 -5.87
C ASP A 131 -1.68 20.01 -5.60
N MET A 132 -2.64 19.10 -5.29
CA MET A 132 -2.37 17.70 -4.96
C MET A 132 -1.51 16.99 -6.02
N GLY A 133 -1.74 17.27 -7.31
CA GLY A 133 -0.94 16.73 -8.41
C GLY A 133 0.55 17.00 -8.25
N ALA A 134 0.92 18.28 -8.10
CA ALA A 134 2.31 18.69 -7.94
C ALA A 134 2.94 18.10 -6.67
N LEU A 135 2.18 18.06 -5.58
CA LEU A 135 2.61 17.51 -4.29
C LEU A 135 3.01 16.02 -4.39
N ILE A 136 2.20 15.22 -5.08
CA ILE A 136 2.45 13.79 -5.27
C ILE A 136 3.58 13.56 -6.28
N GLU A 137 3.62 14.32 -7.38
CA GLU A 137 4.69 14.21 -8.39
C GLU A 137 6.08 14.50 -7.78
N GLU A 138 6.22 15.56 -6.98
CA GLU A 138 7.48 15.89 -6.31
C GLU A 138 7.92 14.80 -5.33
N SER A 139 6.95 14.19 -4.64
CA SER A 139 7.22 13.13 -3.65
C SER A 139 7.66 11.82 -4.31
N CYS A 140 7.21 11.54 -5.53
CA CYS A 140 7.65 10.39 -6.32
C CYS A 140 9.04 10.57 -6.97
N ALA A 141 9.55 11.79 -7.05
CA ALA A 141 10.86 12.10 -7.64
C ALA A 141 12.01 12.01 -6.61
N ARG A 142 11.68 11.92 -5.32
CA ARG A 142 12.61 11.68 -4.20
C ARG A 142 12.79 10.18 -3.97
#